data_AF-A0A0S4WQR4-F1
#
_entry.id   AF-A0A0S4WQR4-F1
#
_cell.length_a   1.000
_cell.length_b   1.000
_cell.length_c   1.000
_cell.angle_alpha   90.00
_cell.angle_beta   90.00
_cell.angle_gamma   90.00
#
_symmetry.space_group_name_H-M   'P 1'
#
loop_
_entity.id
_entity.type
_entity.pdbx_description
1 polymer ?
#
loop_
_entity_poly.entity_id
_entity_poly.type
_entity_poly.pdbx_seq_one_letter_code
_entity_poly.pdbx_strand_id
1 'polypeptide(L)' 'MLRGERINNTEHRTFVQGAVWNINSFDQWGVELGKKLAKPILEELEGAPASVAHDTSTAALIRRARRDPGNPA' A
#
# COMPACT_ATOMS: atom_id res chain seq x y z
N MET A 1 -33.69 2.18 -6.19
CA MET A 1 -34.09 2.61 -4.84
C MET A 1 -33.33 1.88 -3.74
N LEU A 2 -33.37 0.54 -3.64
CA LEU A 2 -32.74 -0.25 -2.56
C LEU A 2 -31.20 -0.19 -2.42
N ARG A 3 -30.46 0.23 -3.46
CA ARG A 3 -28.97 0.28 -3.41
C ARG A 3 -28.43 1.43 -2.56
N GLY A 4 -29.05 2.61 -2.63
CA GLY A 4 -28.60 3.78 -1.86
C GLY A 4 -28.78 3.60 -0.36
N GLU A 5 -29.88 2.95 0.04
CA GLU A 5 -30.17 2.67 1.45
C GLU A 5 -29.15 1.73 2.11
N ARG A 6 -28.68 0.72 1.36
CA ARG A 6 -27.64 -0.20 1.84
C ARG A 6 -26.30 0.50 2.02
N ILE A 7 -25.92 1.36 1.07
CA ILE A 7 -24.67 2.14 1.15
C ILE A 7 -24.70 3.08 2.36
N ASN A 8 -25.79 3.83 2.52
CA ASN A 8 -26.01 4.73 3.66
C ASN A 8 -25.90 4.00 5.01
N ASN A 9 -26.55 2.83 5.15
CA ASN A 9 -26.45 2.04 6.37
C ASN A 9 -25.01 1.56 6.64
N THR A 10 -24.28 1.12 5.60
CA THR A 10 -22.88 0.69 5.78
C THR A 10 -21.94 1.85 6.13
N GLU A 11 -22.17 3.05 5.60
CA GLU A 11 -21.39 4.25 5.92
C GLU A 11 -21.61 4.67 7.37
N HIS A 12 -22.88 4.76 7.81
CA HIS A 12 -23.20 5.07 9.20
C HIS A 12 -22.69 4.01 10.19
N ARG A 13 -22.73 2.73 9.80
CA ARG A 13 -22.17 1.66 10.62
C ARG A 13 -20.65 1.86 10.83
N THR A 14 -19.90 2.12 9.77
CA THR A 14 -18.45 2.36 9.84
C THR A 14 -18.11 3.63 10.63
N PHE A 15 -18.95 4.67 10.54
CA PHE A 15 -18.81 5.88 11.34
C PHE A 15 -19.01 5.61 12.84
N VAL A 16 -20.11 4.97 13.22
CA VAL A 16 -20.42 4.67 14.64
C VAL A 16 -19.36 3.75 15.24
N GLN A 17 -18.88 2.75 14.51
CA GLN A 17 -17.80 1.87 14.96
C GLN A 17 -16.51 2.64 15.25
N GLY A 18 -16.12 3.59 14.39
CA GLY A 18 -14.97 4.46 14.64
C GLY A 18 -15.14 5.33 15.88
N ALA A 19 -16.33 5.91 16.07
CA ALA A 19 -16.65 6.71 17.25
C ALA A 19 -16.56 5.88 18.55
N VAL A 20 -17.05 4.63 18.55
CA VAL A 20 -16.95 3.72 19.70
C VAL A 20 -15.50 3.34 20.01
N TRP A 21 -14.69 3.08 18.98
CA TRP A 21 -13.28 2.70 19.16
C TRP A 21 -12.33 3.89 19.34
N ASN A 22 -12.84 5.13 19.29
CA ASN A 22 -12.04 6.35 19.31
C ASN A 22 -10.94 6.34 18.22
N ILE A 23 -11.29 5.85 17.03
CA ILE A 23 -10.43 5.80 15.83
C ILE A 23 -11.08 6.68 14.76
N ASN A 24 -10.25 7.39 13.99
CA ASN A 24 -10.74 8.19 12.89
C ASN A 24 -11.04 7.32 11.65
N SER A 25 -12.33 7.03 11.40
CA SER A 25 -12.78 6.24 10.24
C SER A 25 -12.48 6.87 8.87
N PHE A 26 -12.04 8.13 8.83
CA PHE A 26 -11.81 8.88 7.61
C PHE A 26 -10.33 9.14 7.31
N ASP A 27 -9.41 8.71 8.19
CA ASP A 27 -7.98 8.83 7.91
C ASP A 27 -7.44 7.66 7.07
N GLN A 28 -6.28 7.89 6.43
CA GLN A 28 -5.61 6.91 5.59
C GLN A 28 -4.09 6.98 5.74
N TRP A 29 -3.57 7.26 6.94
CA TRP A 29 -2.12 7.37 7.15
C TRP A 29 -1.33 6.11 6.73
N GLY A 30 -1.97 4.94 6.78
CA GLY A 30 -1.36 3.66 6.41
C GLY A 30 -0.86 3.57 4.96
N VAL A 31 -1.33 4.41 4.03
CA VAL A 31 -0.89 4.34 2.64
C VAL A 31 0.47 5.00 2.40
N GLU A 32 0.90 5.89 3.29
CA GLU A 32 2.05 6.76 3.04
C GLU A 32 3.40 6.03 3.10
N LEU A 33 3.55 5.05 3.99
CA LEU A 33 4.78 4.27 4.08
C LEU A 33 4.99 3.44 2.80
N GLY A 34 3.94 2.79 2.30
CA GLY A 34 4.01 2.02 1.05
C GLY A 34 4.40 2.89 -0.13
N LYS A 35 3.79 4.07 -0.28
CA LYS A 35 4.16 5.04 -1.34
C LYS A 35 5.62 5.48 -1.25
N LYS A 36 6.12 5.72 -0.03
CA LYS A 36 7.53 6.12 0.19
C LYS A 36 8.50 4.99 -0.15
N LEU A 37 8.18 3.75 0.18
CA LEU A 37 9.03 2.59 -0.10
C LEU A 37 8.99 2.16 -1.57
N ALA A 38 7.85 2.31 -2.25
CA ALA A 38 7.67 1.86 -3.63
C ALA A 38 8.58 2.59 -4.62
N LYS A 39 8.79 3.90 -4.46
CA LYS A 39 9.55 4.72 -5.41
C LYS A 39 11.04 4.30 -5.51
N PRO A 40 11.80 4.18 -4.40
CA PRO A 40 13.17 3.67 -4.45
C PRO A 40 13.27 2.23 -4.98
N ILE A 41 12.32 1.37 -4.64
CA ILE A 41 12.29 -0.02 -5.12
C ILE A 41 12.08 -0.06 -6.64
N LEU A 42 11.21 0.79 -7.19
CA LEU A 42 10.99 0.90 -8.62
C LEU A 42 12.25 1.38 -9.35
N GLU A 43 12.89 2.44 -8.87
CA GLU A 43 14.15 2.95 -9.41
C GLU A 43 15.25 1.88 -9.39
N GLU A 44 15.31 1.09 -8.31
CA GLU A 44 16.18 -0.08 -8.25
C GLU A 44 15.77 -1.12 -9.30
N LEU A 45 14.51 -1.48 -9.48
CA LEU A 45 14.12 -2.46 -10.49
C LEU A 45 14.51 -2.01 -11.93
N GLU A 46 14.47 -0.72 -12.21
CA GLU A 46 14.89 -0.11 -13.49
C GLU A 46 16.43 -0.05 -13.68
N GLY A 47 17.21 -0.45 -12.68
CA GLY A 47 18.66 -0.61 -12.77
C GLY A 47 19.47 0.45 -12.03
N ALA A 48 18.83 1.39 -11.32
CA ALA A 48 19.55 2.30 -10.44
C ALA A 48 20.27 1.53 -9.31
N PRO A 49 21.40 2.05 -8.80
CA PRO A 49 22.02 1.53 -7.60
C PRO A 49 21.08 1.72 -6.41
N ALA A 50 21.13 0.79 -5.45
CA ALA A 50 20.31 0.88 -4.25
C ALA A 50 20.60 2.17 -3.49
N SER A 51 19.54 2.96 -3.24
CA SER A 51 19.66 4.23 -2.52
C SER A 51 19.75 4.03 -1.00
N VAL A 52 19.23 2.90 -0.49
CA VAL A 52 19.22 2.53 0.92
C VAL A 52 19.42 1.01 1.05
N ALA A 53 20.01 0.57 2.17
CA ALA A 53 20.10 -0.84 2.48
C ALA A 53 18.72 -1.40 2.88
N HIS A 54 18.16 -2.27 2.05
CA HIS A 54 16.94 -3.03 2.38
C HIS A 54 17.26 -4.24 3.25
N ASP A 55 16.24 -4.78 3.91
CA ASP A 55 16.36 -6.07 4.59
C ASP A 55 16.70 -7.20 3.60
N THR A 56 17.17 -8.33 4.13
CA THR A 56 17.64 -9.46 3.32
C THR A 56 16.55 -10.06 2.42
N SER A 57 15.28 -10.02 2.84
CA SER A 57 14.15 -10.53 2.05
C SER A 57 13.91 -9.61 0.85
N THR A 58 13.72 -8.32 1.08
CA THR A 58 13.46 -7.32 0.03
C THR A 58 14.60 -7.27 -0.99
N ALA A 59 15.86 -7.25 -0.53
CA ALA A 59 17.02 -7.25 -1.41
C ALA A 59 17.12 -8.53 -2.27
N ALA A 60 16.75 -9.69 -1.72
CA ALA A 60 16.73 -10.95 -2.46
C ALA A 60 15.64 -10.97 -3.54
N LEU A 61 14.45 -10.43 -3.23
CA LEU A 61 13.35 -10.34 -4.17
C LEU A 61 13.64 -9.37 -5.33
N ILE A 62 14.25 -8.20 -5.06
CA ILE A 62 14.68 -7.26 -6.10
C ILE A 62 15.69 -7.92 -7.05
N ARG A 63 16.71 -8.61 -6.51
CA ARG A 63 17.68 -9.34 -7.33
C ARG A 63 17.05 -10.43 -8.17
N ARG A 64 16.02 -11.12 -7.66
CA ARG A 64 15.28 -12.13 -8.41
C ARG A 64 14.47 -11.49 -9.53
N ALA A 65 13.71 -10.43 -9.23
CA ALA A 65 12.87 -9.72 -10.19
C ALA A 65 13.68 -9.18 -11.38
N ARG A 66 14.88 -8.63 -11.14
CA ARG A 66 15.79 -8.17 -12.20
C ARG A 66 16.33 -9.31 -13.11
N ARG A 67 16.28 -10.57 -12.68
CA ARG A 67 16.78 -11.72 -13.46
C ARG A 67 15.71 -12.38 -14.32
N ASP A 68 14.42 -12.15 -14.04
CA ASP A 68 13.31 -12.71 -14.82
C ASP A 68 12.91 -11.73 -15.94
N PRO A 69 13.22 -12.03 -17.23
CA PRO A 69 12.96 -11.11 -18.35
C PRO A 69 11.48 -11.07 -18.79
N GLY A 70 10.58 -11.71 -18.05
CA GLY A 70 9.16 -11.90 -18.41
C GLY A 70 8.17 -10.96 -17.72
N ASN A 71 8.63 -9.98 -16.95
CA ASN A 71 7.78 -8.98 -16.32
C ASN A 71 8.24 -7.59 -16.77
N PRO A 72 7.53 -6.93 -17.70
CA PRO A 72 7.78 -5.52 -17.97
C PRO A 72 7.40 -4.75 -16.71
N ALA A 73 8.42 -4.27 -15.99
CA ALA A 73 8.25 -3.17 -15.04
C ALA A 73 7.68 -1.95 -15.78
#